data_AF-A0A2J6WZG1-F1
#
_entry.id   AF-A0A2J6WZG1-F1
#
_cell.length_a   1.000
_cell.length_b   1.000
_cell.length_c   1.000
_cell.angle_alpha   90.00
_cell.angle_beta   90.00
_cell.angle_gamma   90.00
#
_symmetry.space_group_name_H-M   'P 1'
#
loop_
_entity.id
_entity.type
_entity.pdbx_description
1 polymer ?
#
loop_
_entity_poly.entity_id
_entity_poly.type
_entity_poly.pdbx_seq_one_letter_code
_entity_poly.pdbx_strand_id
1 'polypeptide(L)'
;LRGRAYFIGQEHPVNLWQFIGEILTHAGCPPVRGKLPATVAYRLATVLEFLYATLRLPGEPPLTRLMVHELSHSHWFSHAAAERDFGYTPRISIEEGLRRTFAQQAT
;
A
#
# COMPACT_ATOMS: atom_id res chain seq x y z
N LEU A 1 -1.82 17.52 -24.48
CA LEU A 1 -0.93 16.94 -23.44
C LEU A 1 0.46 16.79 -24.02
N ARG A 2 1.47 17.50 -23.48
CA ARG A 2 2.85 17.56 -24.02
C ARG A 2 3.83 16.69 -23.22
N GLY A 3 3.47 15.43 -22.97
CA GLY A 3 4.32 14.50 -22.18
C GLY A 3 4.43 14.82 -20.68
N ARG A 4 3.42 15.48 -20.09
CA ARG A 4 3.40 15.78 -18.65
C ARG A 4 3.01 14.53 -17.85
N ALA A 5 3.65 14.32 -16.70
CA ALA A 5 3.27 13.28 -15.74
C ALA A 5 2.16 13.79 -14.81
N TYR A 6 1.23 12.90 -14.48
CA TYR A 6 0.09 13.17 -13.59
C TYR A 6 0.02 12.06 -12.55
N PHE A 7 -0.33 12.42 -11.31
CA PHE A 7 -0.65 11.46 -10.27
C PHE A 7 -2.16 11.27 -10.21
N ILE A 8 -2.60 10.02 -10.10
CA ILE A 8 -3.99 9.59 -10.01
C ILE A 8 -4.08 8.69 -8.78
N GLY A 9 -5.02 8.98 -7.88
CA GLY A 9 -5.07 8.35 -6.56
C GLY A 9 -6.33 8.73 -5.79
N GLN A 10 -6.33 8.53 -4.48
CA GLN A 10 -7.51 8.77 -3.64
C GLN A 10 -7.60 10.21 -3.14
N GLU A 11 -8.76 10.61 -2.63
CA GLU A 11 -9.05 12.02 -2.34
C GLU A 11 -8.15 12.65 -1.25
N HIS A 12 -7.76 11.87 -0.25
CA HIS A 12 -6.94 12.33 0.87
C HIS A 12 -5.93 11.27 1.32
N PRO A 13 -4.83 11.68 1.98
CA PRO A 13 -3.94 10.74 2.65
C PRO A 13 -4.68 10.02 3.79
N VAL A 14 -4.26 8.80 4.08
CA VAL A 14 -4.76 8.01 5.22
C VAL A 14 -3.59 7.56 6.08
N ASN A 15 -3.86 7.26 7.36
CA ASN A 15 -2.89 6.54 8.17
C ASN A 15 -2.85 5.08 7.72
N LEU A 16 -1.72 4.65 7.16
CA LEU A 16 -1.54 3.32 6.59
C LEU A 16 -1.97 2.19 7.54
N TRP A 17 -1.55 2.24 8.81
CA TRP A 17 -1.81 1.14 9.75
C TRP A 17 -3.25 1.11 10.24
N GLN A 18 -3.92 2.27 10.34
CA GLN A 18 -5.36 2.33 10.59
C GLN A 18 -6.12 1.75 9.39
N PHE A 19 -5.75 2.15 8.17
CA PHE A 19 -6.36 1.64 6.94
C PHE A 19 -6.19 0.13 6.77
N ILE A 20 -5.00 -0.43 7.05
CA ILE A 20 -4.80 -1.88 7.10
C ILE A 20 -5.71 -2.53 8.14
N GLY A 21 -5.89 -1.91 9.32
CA GLY A 21 -6.80 -2.38 10.35
C GLY A 21 -8.26 -2.45 9.90
N GLU A 22 -8.72 -1.45 9.15
CA GLU A 22 -10.05 -1.43 8.54
C GLU A 22 -10.21 -2.56 7.52
N ILE A 23 -9.24 -2.74 6.62
CA ILE A 23 -9.22 -3.85 5.64
C ILE A 23 -9.34 -5.20 6.34
N LEU A 24 -8.51 -5.44 7.37
CA LEU A 24 -8.53 -6.72 8.10
C LEU A 24 -9.87 -6.95 8.80
N THR A 25 -10.46 -5.89 9.35
CA THR A 25 -11.77 -5.95 10.00
C THR A 25 -12.86 -6.30 9.00
N HIS A 26 -12.88 -5.67 7.83
CA HIS A 26 -13.83 -5.99 6.75
C HIS A 26 -13.63 -7.42 6.22
N ALA A 27 -12.40 -7.92 6.21
CA ALA A 27 -12.07 -9.28 5.81
C ALA A 27 -12.35 -10.34 6.89
N GLY A 28 -12.86 -9.97 8.08
CA GLY A 28 -13.04 -10.89 9.21
C GLY A 28 -11.74 -11.46 9.78
N CYS A 29 -10.61 -10.81 9.51
CA CYS A 29 -9.28 -11.23 9.95
C CYS A 29 -8.93 -10.60 11.32
N PRO A 30 -8.11 -11.27 12.15
CA PRO A 30 -7.65 -10.70 13.41
C PRO A 30 -6.78 -9.44 13.18
N PRO A 31 -6.80 -8.48 14.10
CA PRO A 31 -5.99 -7.26 13.98
C PRO A 31 -4.50 -7.57 14.09
N VAL A 32 -3.66 -6.71 13.49
CA VAL A 32 -2.20 -6.78 13.65
C VAL A 32 -1.82 -6.51 15.10
N ARG A 33 -1.13 -7.46 15.73
CA ARG A 33 -0.69 -7.37 17.15
C ARG A 33 0.80 -7.05 17.31
N GLY A 34 1.60 -7.31 16.27
CA GLY A 34 3.05 -7.13 16.30
C GLY A 34 3.49 -5.76 15.78
N LYS A 35 4.62 -5.27 16.29
CA LYS A 35 5.33 -4.11 15.72
C LYS A 35 6.81 -4.45 15.62
N LEU A 36 7.43 -4.03 14.53
CA LEU A 36 8.86 -4.21 14.29
C LEU A 36 9.46 -2.84 13.93
N PRO A 37 10.59 -2.41 14.51
CA PRO A 37 11.28 -1.20 14.07
C PRO A 37 11.70 -1.31 12.61
N ALA A 38 11.53 -0.25 11.83
CA ALA A 38 11.82 -0.24 10.40
C ALA A 38 13.27 -0.64 10.08
N THR A 39 14.23 -0.25 10.92
CA THR A 39 15.64 -0.62 10.77
C THR A 39 15.87 -2.12 10.92
N VAL A 40 15.17 -2.79 11.83
CA VAL A 40 15.24 -4.24 12.01
C VAL A 40 14.59 -4.95 10.82
N ALA A 41 13.40 -4.49 10.40
CA ALA A 41 12.71 -5.00 9.23
C ALA A 41 13.59 -4.91 7.97
N TYR A 42 14.25 -3.77 7.76
CA TYR A 42 15.12 -3.53 6.61
C TYR A 42 16.33 -4.46 6.57
N ARG A 43 16.97 -4.68 7.74
CA ARG A 43 18.08 -5.65 7.85
C ARG A 43 17.61 -7.07 7.53
N LEU A 44 16.45 -7.46 8.05
CA LEU A 44 15.86 -8.77 7.79
C LEU A 44 15.56 -8.96 6.29
N ALA A 45 14.96 -7.95 5.66
CA ALA A 45 14.69 -7.92 4.23
C ALA A 45 15.98 -8.05 3.39
N THR A 46 17.03 -7.36 3.80
CA THR A 46 18.35 -7.42 3.13
C THR A 46 18.92 -8.84 3.16
N VAL A 47 18.85 -9.51 4.31
CA VAL A 47 19.32 -10.90 4.46
C VAL A 47 18.47 -11.85 3.62
N LEU A 48 17.15 -11.69 3.63
CA LEU A 48 16.24 -12.54 2.86
C LEU A 48 16.47 -12.41 1.37
N GLU A 49 16.55 -11.19 0.84
CA GLU A 49 16.87 -10.96 -0.57
C GLU A 49 18.23 -11.56 -0.95
N PHE A 50 19.25 -11.39 -0.11
CA PHE A 50 20.56 -11.97 -0.34
C PHE A 50 20.52 -13.49 -0.41
N LEU A 51 19.81 -14.16 0.52
CA LEU A 51 19.67 -15.60 0.54
C LEU A 51 18.89 -16.13 -0.68
N TYR A 52 17.78 -15.49 -1.03
CA TYR A 52 16.99 -15.86 -2.21
C TYR A 52 17.81 -15.74 -3.50
N ALA A 53 18.56 -14.64 -3.64
CA ALA A 53 19.42 -14.43 -4.80
C ALA A 53 20.59 -15.43 -4.85
N THR A 54 21.25 -15.68 -3.70
CA THR A 54 22.45 -16.53 -3.63
C THR A 54 22.11 -18.01 -3.78
N LEU A 55 21.06 -18.47 -3.11
CA LEU A 55 20.62 -19.87 -3.14
C LEU A 55 19.68 -20.18 -4.32
N ARG A 56 19.33 -19.16 -5.13
CA ARG A 56 18.40 -19.26 -6.27
C ARG A 56 17.08 -19.90 -5.87
N LEU A 57 16.54 -19.48 -4.73
CA LEU A 57 15.27 -20.01 -4.23
C LEU A 57 14.13 -19.60 -5.18
N PRO A 58 13.16 -20.49 -5.42
CA PRO A 58 12.00 -20.14 -6.22
C PRO A 58 11.11 -19.13 -5.48
N GLY A 59 10.47 -18.24 -6.25
CA GLY A 59 9.53 -17.25 -5.73
C GLY A 59 10.20 -15.95 -5.24
N GLU A 60 9.43 -15.14 -4.52
CA GLU A 60 9.87 -13.85 -3.97
C GLU A 60 10.15 -13.99 -2.46
N PRO A 61 11.17 -13.29 -1.92
CA PRO A 61 11.36 -13.19 -0.48
C PRO A 61 10.09 -12.74 0.23
N PRO A 62 9.75 -13.33 1.40
CA PRO A 62 8.55 -12.94 2.16
C PRO A 62 8.61 -11.52 2.71
N LEU A 63 9.78 -10.88 2.69
CA LEU A 63 10.00 -9.50 3.05
C LEU A 63 11.09 -8.89 2.18
N THR A 64 10.74 -7.84 1.42
CA THR A 64 11.67 -7.09 0.57
C THR A 64 11.96 -5.71 1.15
N ARG A 65 13.12 -5.15 0.80
CA ARG A 65 13.54 -3.81 1.22
C ARG A 65 12.56 -2.75 0.70
N LEU A 66 12.00 -2.97 -0.50
CA LEU A 66 10.94 -2.13 -1.06
C LEU A 66 9.69 -2.16 -0.18
N MET A 67 9.20 -3.34 0.19
CA MET A 67 8.03 -3.44 1.06
C MET A 67 8.26 -2.76 2.42
N VAL A 68 9.45 -2.91 3.01
CA VAL A 68 9.79 -2.18 4.24
C VAL A 68 9.75 -0.66 4.03
N HIS A 69 10.31 -0.17 2.93
CA HIS A 69 10.32 1.25 2.62
C HIS A 69 8.90 1.81 2.47
N GLU A 70 8.07 1.16 1.65
CA GLU A 70 6.68 1.56 1.39
C GLU A 70 5.83 1.57 2.68
N LEU A 71 6.04 0.60 3.59
CA LEU A 71 5.26 0.49 4.83
C LEU A 71 5.77 1.37 5.98
N SER A 72 7.00 1.90 5.88
CA SER A 72 7.63 2.70 6.94
C SER A 72 7.67 4.20 6.66
N HIS A 73 7.34 4.63 5.43
CA HIS A 73 7.37 6.04 5.03
C HIS A 73 6.00 6.53 4.59
N SER A 74 5.66 7.75 5.02
CA SER A 74 4.49 8.45 4.52
C SER A 74 4.71 8.87 3.07
N HIS A 75 3.81 8.47 2.19
CA HIS A 75 3.80 8.87 0.79
C HIS A 75 2.40 9.30 0.38
N TRP A 76 2.30 10.45 -0.28
CA TRP A 76 1.09 10.99 -0.86
C TRP A 76 1.46 11.97 -1.97
N PHE A 77 0.67 12.02 -3.04
CA PHE A 77 0.94 12.84 -4.21
C PHE A 77 -0.24 13.79 -4.49
N SER A 78 0.07 15.00 -4.93
CA SER A 78 -0.95 15.98 -5.28
C SER A 78 -1.61 15.64 -6.63
N HIS A 79 -2.94 15.69 -6.65
CA HIS A 79 -3.76 15.53 -7.85
C HIS A 79 -4.03 16.86 -8.57
N ALA A 80 -3.50 17.99 -8.08
CA ALA A 80 -3.83 19.32 -8.59
C ALA A 80 -3.57 19.50 -10.09
N ALA A 81 -2.57 18.82 -10.65
CA ALA A 81 -2.31 18.84 -12.08
C ALA A 81 -3.41 18.12 -12.88
N ALA A 82 -3.88 16.98 -12.38
CA ALA A 82 -4.93 16.20 -13.02
C ALA A 82 -6.29 16.89 -12.87
N GLU A 83 -6.55 17.48 -11.70
CA GLU A 83 -7.77 18.26 -11.45
C GLU A 83 -7.86 19.46 -12.40
N ARG A 84 -6.81 20.26 -12.51
CA ARG A 84 -6.81 21.45 -13.37
C ARG A 84 -6.93 21.11 -14.87
N ASP A 85 -6.21 20.11 -15.34
CA ASP A 85 -6.11 19.83 -16.77
C ASP A 85 -7.25 18.91 -17.26
N PHE A 86 -7.89 18.13 -16.37
CA PHE A 86 -8.91 17.12 -16.72
C PHE A 86 -10.20 17.18 -15.89
N GLY A 87 -10.30 18.05 -14.88
CA GLY A 87 -11.40 17.99 -13.92
C GLY A 87 -11.40 16.70 -13.09
N TYR A 88 -10.23 16.06 -12.93
CA TYR A 88 -10.12 14.79 -12.21
C TYR A 88 -10.53 14.95 -10.75
N THR A 89 -11.49 14.13 -10.33
CA THR A 89 -11.85 13.90 -8.93
C THR A 89 -12.19 12.42 -8.75
N PRO A 90 -11.75 11.76 -7.66
CA PRO A 90 -12.16 10.39 -7.34
C PRO A 90 -13.68 10.29 -7.28
N ARG A 91 -14.26 9.33 -8.01
CA ARG A 91 -15.72 9.14 -8.09
C ARG A 91 -16.27 8.25 -6.98
N ILE A 92 -15.39 7.48 -6.34
CA ILE A 92 -15.70 6.51 -5.30
C ILE A 92 -14.73 6.81 -4.17
N SER A 93 -15.27 7.09 -2.98
CA SER A 93 -14.44 7.33 -1.79
C SER A 93 -13.78 6.03 -1.33
N ILE A 94 -12.78 6.15 -0.46
CA ILE A 94 -12.09 4.99 0.12
C ILE A 94 -13.10 4.07 0.83
N GLU A 95 -14.00 4.64 1.64
CA GLU A 95 -15.00 3.90 2.44
C GLU A 95 -15.98 3.15 1.55
N GLU A 96 -16.49 3.80 0.50
CA GLU A 96 -17.41 3.18 -0.45
C GLU A 96 -16.69 2.08 -1.25
N GLY A 97 -15.43 2.29 -1.61
CA GLY A 97 -14.58 1.30 -2.26
C GLY A 97 -14.39 0.04 -1.41
N LEU A 98 -14.04 0.21 -0.13
CA LEU A 98 -13.93 -0.90 0.84
C LEU A 98 -15.27 -1.65 0.96
N ARG A 99 -16.37 -0.92 1.18
CA ARG A 99 -17.71 -1.50 1.33
C ARG A 99 -18.10 -2.34 0.11
N ARG A 100 -17.90 -1.84 -1.11
CA ARG A 100 -18.22 -2.58 -2.35
C ARG A 100 -17.37 -3.84 -2.51
N THR A 101 -16.07 -3.72 -2.23
CA THR A 101 -15.11 -4.82 -2.41
C THR A 101 -15.45 -6.00 -1.51
N PHE A 102 -15.68 -5.74 -0.22
CA PHE A 102 -15.96 -6.81 0.74
C PHE A 102 -17.41 -7.32 0.69
N ALA A 103 -18.36 -6.51 0.21
CA ALA A 103 -19.72 -7.00 -0.06
C ALA A 103 -19.76 -8.06 -1.18
N GLN A 104 -18.84 -7.99 -2.15
CA GLN A 104 -18.76 -8.95 -3.25
C GLN A 104 -18.06 -10.27 -2.88
N GLN A 105 -17.21 -10.28 -1.86
CA GLN A 105 -16.49 -11.48 -1.40
C GLN A 105 -17.32 -12.39 -0.47
N ALA A 106 -18.50 -11.93 -0.04
CA ALA A 106 -19.42 -12.72 0.78
C ALA A 106 -20.35 -13.65 -0.05
N THR A 107 -20.09 -13.79 -1.35
CA THR A 107 -20.79 -14.70 -2.28
C THR A 107 -19.82 -15.77 -2.78
#